data_AF-A0A914YRW9-F1
#
_entry.id   AF-A0A914YRW9-F1
#
_cell.length_a   1.000
_cell.length_b   1.000
_cell.length_c   1.000
_cell.angle_alpha   90.00
_cell.angle_beta   90.00
_cell.angle_gamma   90.00
#
_symmetry.space_group_name_H-M   'P 1'
#
loop_
_entity.id
_entity.type
_entity.pdbx_description
1 polymer ?
#
loop_
_entity_poly.entity_id
_entity_poly.type
_entity_poly.pdbx_seq_one_letter_code
_entity_poly.pdbx_strand_id
1 'polypeptide(L)'
;MMVPVFDGEPTQWLEFWEAFQSSVEQKPLSDAEKLAYLKGYLNGEAKKAIEGYTSGRFYQDAVETLQVQFGKTDSIVRSFKKKLNGIKPPESSYKSLRYFVNDVNCICRQLKTLGFDPNGNDSIEDMIYEKLPVGIQKSVIRKKNQSFNFWIKKR
;
A
#
# COMPACT_ATOMS: atom_id res chain seq x y z
N MET A 1 5.63 17.20 11.38
CA MET A 1 5.66 15.92 10.65
C MET A 1 6.52 16.12 9.41
N MET A 2 7.37 15.17 9.04
CA MET A 2 8.15 15.26 7.80
C MET A 2 7.27 14.75 6.66
N VAL A 3 7.12 15.54 5.59
CA VAL A 3 6.40 15.09 4.39
C VAL A 3 7.37 14.27 3.53
N PRO A 4 7.06 13.01 3.22
CA PRO A 4 7.91 12.22 2.33
C PRO A 4 7.87 12.79 0.91
N VAL A 5 8.94 12.59 0.14
CA VAL A 5 8.93 12.92 -1.29
C VAL A 5 8.14 11.84 -2.03
N PHE A 6 7.21 12.27 -2.88
CA PHE A 6 6.37 11.38 -3.67
C PHE A 6 6.77 11.40 -5.15
N ASP A 7 7.10 10.23 -5.69
CA ASP A 7 7.59 10.07 -7.06
C ASP A 7 6.52 9.62 -8.07
N GLY A 8 5.35 9.20 -7.57
CA GLY A 8 4.27 8.63 -8.38
C GLY A 8 3.90 7.20 -7.99
N GLU A 9 4.64 6.54 -7.10
CA GLU A 9 4.36 5.16 -6.68
C GLU A 9 3.03 5.06 -5.90
N PRO A 10 1.97 4.44 -6.44
CA PRO A 10 0.64 4.47 -5.82
C PRO A 10 0.61 3.90 -4.41
N THR A 11 1.49 2.95 -4.07
CA THR A 11 1.57 2.39 -2.70
C THR A 11 2.07 3.38 -1.65
N GLN A 12 2.67 4.50 -2.05
CA GLN A 12 3.13 5.59 -1.17
C GLN A 12 2.11 6.73 -1.06
N TRP A 13 1.08 6.75 -1.90
CA TRP A 13 0.16 7.88 -2.02
C TRP A 13 -0.51 8.26 -0.69
N LEU A 14 -1.02 7.27 0.06
CA LEU A 14 -1.74 7.54 1.32
C LEU A 14 -0.85 8.26 2.33
N GLU A 15 0.35 7.72 2.57
CA GLU A 15 1.31 8.28 3.52
C GLU A 15 1.73 9.71 3.11
N PHE A 16 2.03 9.90 1.83
CA PHE A 16 2.32 11.22 1.29
C PHE A 16 1.17 12.19 1.48
N TRP A 17 -0.04 11.82 1.07
CA TRP A 17 -1.19 12.70 1.05
C TRP A 17 -1.61 13.10 2.47
N GLU A 18 -1.64 12.17 3.43
CA GLU A 18 -1.95 12.47 4.83
C GLU A 18 -0.90 13.42 5.45
N ALA A 19 0.39 13.17 5.19
CA ALA A 19 1.48 14.01 5.68
C ALA A 19 1.45 15.41 5.04
N PHE A 20 1.20 15.48 3.73
CA PHE A 20 1.09 16.74 2.99
C PHE A 20 -0.13 17.54 3.45
N GLN A 21 -1.28 16.89 3.64
CA GLN A 21 -2.50 17.55 4.07
C GLN A 21 -2.33 18.24 5.43
N SER A 22 -1.78 17.52 6.41
CA SER A 22 -1.53 18.05 7.74
C SER A 22 -0.42 19.12 7.79
N SER A 23 0.58 19.01 6.92
CA SER A 23 1.77 19.87 6.97
C SER A 23 1.70 21.10 6.08
N VAL A 24 0.85 21.11 5.05
CA VAL A 24 0.75 22.17 4.04
C VAL A 24 -0.71 22.53 3.77
N GLU A 25 -1.57 21.57 3.40
CA GLU A 25 -2.91 21.90 2.90
C GLU A 25 -3.82 22.54 3.96
N GLN A 26 -3.75 22.07 5.20
CA GLN A 26 -4.56 22.58 6.30
C GLN A 26 -3.98 23.85 6.94
N LYS A 27 -2.79 24.29 6.51
CA LYS A 27 -2.17 25.50 7.04
C LYS A 27 -2.69 26.74 6.30
N PRO A 28 -2.71 27.91 6.97
CA PRO A 28 -3.14 29.18 6.37
C PRO A 28 -2.04 29.75 5.47
N LEU A 29 -1.68 29.01 4.42
CA LEU A 29 -0.73 29.41 3.38
C LEU A 29 -1.50 29.84 2.14
N SER A 30 -0.93 30.77 1.36
CA SER A 30 -1.47 31.12 0.05
C SER A 30 -1.36 29.95 -0.93
N ASP A 31 -2.23 29.92 -1.94
CA ASP A 31 -2.18 28.87 -2.96
C ASP A 31 -0.85 28.85 -3.73
N ALA A 32 -0.19 30.01 -3.87
CA ALA A 32 1.14 30.09 -4.46
C ALA A 32 2.21 29.38 -3.61
N GLU A 33 2.17 29.58 -2.28
CA GLU A 33 3.05 28.88 -1.35
C GLU A 33 2.74 27.38 -1.32
N LYS A 34 1.47 27.00 -1.25
CA LYS A 34 1.05 25.58 -1.26
C LYS A 34 1.49 24.87 -2.55
N LEU A 35 1.35 25.52 -3.71
CA LEU A 35 1.82 24.96 -4.98
C LEU A 35 3.34 24.82 -5.01
N ALA A 36 4.08 25.79 -4.47
CA ALA A 36 5.54 25.70 -4.38
C ALA A 36 5.98 24.54 -3.47
N TYR A 37 5.34 24.38 -2.31
CA TYR A 37 5.57 23.23 -1.42
C TYR A 37 5.21 21.91 -2.09
N LEU A 38 4.04 21.84 -2.73
CA LEU A 38 3.59 20.65 -3.45
C LEU A 38 4.66 20.23 -4.45
N LYS A 39 5.09 21.11 -5.35
CA LYS A 39 6.16 20.84 -6.31
C LYS A 39 7.50 20.45 -5.67
N GLY A 40 7.80 20.97 -4.48
CA GLY A 40 9.00 20.63 -3.71
C GLY A 40 8.99 19.22 -3.13
N TYR A 41 7.82 18.69 -2.78
CA TYR A 41 7.65 17.32 -2.27
C TYR A 41 7.38 16.28 -3.37
N LEU A 42 7.37 16.69 -4.64
CA LEU A 42 7.20 15.77 -5.76
C LEU A 42 8.51 15.50 -6.49
N ASN A 43 8.63 14.28 -7.00
CA ASN A 43 9.66 13.88 -7.94
C ASN A 43 9.04 13.03 -9.07
N GLY A 44 9.86 12.59 -10.01
CA GLY A 44 9.49 11.57 -11.00
C GLY A 44 8.21 11.90 -11.78
N GLU A 45 7.34 10.90 -11.90
CA GLU A 45 6.08 11.01 -12.64
C GLU A 45 5.10 11.97 -11.97
N ALA A 46 5.05 12.01 -10.64
CA ALA A 46 4.17 12.91 -9.91
C ALA A 46 4.53 14.39 -10.16
N LYS A 47 5.82 14.72 -10.18
CA LYS A 47 6.28 16.09 -10.49
C LYS A 47 5.95 16.47 -11.93
N LYS A 48 6.17 15.53 -12.86
CA LYS A 48 5.87 15.72 -14.29
C LYS A 48 4.38 15.96 -14.52
N ALA A 49 3.51 15.24 -13.80
CA ALA A 49 2.06 15.37 -13.92
C ALA A 49 1.56 16.80 -13.67
N ILE A 50 2.25 17.57 -12.82
CA ILE A 50 1.85 18.93 -12.46
C ILE A 50 2.83 20.02 -12.91
N GLU A 51 3.78 19.70 -13.80
CA GLU A 51 4.84 20.66 -14.18
C GLU A 51 4.27 21.94 -14.82
N GLY A 52 3.20 21.80 -15.61
CA GLY A 52 2.55 22.87 -16.35
C GLY A 52 1.75 23.87 -15.50
N TYR A 53 1.48 23.57 -14.23
CA TYR A 53 0.77 24.49 -13.34
C TYR A 53 1.74 25.53 -12.78
N THR A 54 1.85 26.68 -13.43
CA THR A 54 2.92 27.67 -13.15
C THR A 54 2.58 28.71 -12.08
N SER A 55 1.31 28.81 -11.67
CA SER A 55 0.82 29.84 -10.76
C SER A 55 -0.14 29.27 -9.72
N GLY A 56 -0.14 29.86 -8.52
CA GLY A 56 -0.99 29.43 -7.40
C GLY A 56 -2.48 29.37 -7.73
N ARG A 57 -2.97 30.15 -8.71
CA ARG A 57 -4.36 30.07 -9.20
C ARG A 57 -4.79 28.67 -9.66
N PHE A 58 -3.83 27.82 -10.03
CA PHE A 58 -4.06 26.44 -10.48
C PHE A 58 -3.74 25.40 -9.41
N TYR A 59 -3.55 25.81 -8.15
CA TYR A 59 -3.19 24.89 -7.07
C TYR A 59 -4.22 23.76 -6.92
N GLN A 60 -5.51 24.09 -6.94
CA GLN A 60 -6.58 23.09 -6.83
C GLN A 60 -6.57 22.13 -8.02
N ASP A 61 -6.39 22.63 -9.25
CA ASP A 61 -6.29 21.79 -10.45
C ASP A 61 -5.08 20.84 -10.39
N ALA A 62 -3.95 21.31 -9.84
CA ALA A 62 -2.76 20.48 -9.64
C ALA A 62 -3.01 19.37 -8.61
N VAL A 63 -3.70 19.68 -7.50
CA VAL A 63 -4.10 18.69 -6.49
C VAL A 63 -5.05 17.67 -7.07
N GLU A 64 -6.08 18.10 -7.80
CA GLU A 64 -7.05 17.22 -8.44
C GLU A 64 -6.36 16.27 -9.44
N THR A 65 -5.42 16.79 -10.24
CA THR A 65 -4.64 15.98 -11.18
C THR A 65 -3.88 14.86 -10.46
N LEU A 66 -3.23 15.16 -9.34
CA LEU A 66 -2.54 14.13 -8.56
C LEU A 66 -3.51 13.10 -7.96
N GLN A 67 -4.65 13.55 -7.42
CA GLN A 67 -5.67 12.65 -6.87
C GLN A 67 -6.27 11.72 -7.94
N VAL A 68 -6.57 12.25 -9.12
CA VAL A 68 -7.11 11.47 -10.25
C VAL A 68 -6.08 10.47 -10.77
N GLN A 69 -4.80 10.82 -10.79
CA GLN A 69 -3.76 9.97 -11.33
C GLN A 69 -3.27 8.92 -10.33
N PHE A 70 -3.08 9.30 -9.06
CA PHE A 70 -2.41 8.46 -8.06
C PHE A 70 -3.31 8.07 -6.87
N GLY A 71 -4.36 8.86 -6.59
CA GLY A 71 -5.23 8.69 -5.42
C GLY A 71 -6.40 7.72 -5.59
N LYS A 72 -6.54 7.08 -6.75
CA LYS A 72 -7.62 6.11 -7.00
C LYS A 72 -7.41 4.83 -6.17
N THR A 73 -8.29 4.60 -5.20
CA THR A 73 -8.28 3.43 -4.30
C THR A 73 -8.06 2.11 -5.05
N ASP A 74 -8.78 1.86 -6.14
CA ASP A 74 -8.62 0.63 -6.93
C ASP A 74 -7.22 0.47 -7.54
N SER A 75 -6.60 1.57 -7.96
CA SER A 75 -5.23 1.58 -8.49
C SER A 75 -4.22 1.28 -7.39
N ILE A 76 -4.41 1.88 -6.22
CA ILE A 76 -3.57 1.66 -5.04
C ILE A 76 -3.69 0.20 -4.57
N VAL A 77 -4.91 -0.33 -4.42
CA VAL A 77 -5.17 -1.73 -4.07
C VAL A 77 -4.52 -2.68 -5.09
N ARG A 78 -4.66 -2.41 -6.39
CA ARG A 78 -4.01 -3.20 -7.44
C ARG A 78 -2.48 -3.18 -7.31
N SER A 79 -1.91 -2.03 -6.97
CA SER A 79 -0.46 -1.87 -6.80
C SER A 79 0.03 -2.62 -5.56
N PHE A 80 -0.71 -2.61 -4.45
CA PHE A 80 -0.42 -3.44 -3.28
C PHE A 80 -0.52 -4.94 -3.57
N LYS A 81 -1.52 -5.38 -4.35
CA LYS A 81 -1.61 -6.78 -4.80
C LYS A 81 -0.40 -7.18 -5.67
N LYS A 82 0.03 -6.32 -6.59
CA LYS A 82 1.26 -6.54 -7.37
C LYS A 82 2.49 -6.62 -6.47
N LYS A 83 2.60 -5.73 -5.48
CA LYS A 83 3.69 -5.73 -4.50
C LYS A 83 3.72 -7.03 -3.69
N LEU A 84 2.57 -7.49 -3.22
CA LEU A 84 2.42 -8.78 -2.52
C LEU A 84 2.88 -9.94 -3.40
N ASN A 85 2.45 -9.97 -4.66
CA ASN A 85 2.87 -11.00 -5.61
C ASN A 85 4.38 -10.91 -5.94
N GLY A 86 4.97 -9.72 -5.85
CA GLY A 86 6.41 -9.49 -6.04
C GLY A 86 7.28 -9.86 -4.83
N ILE A 87 6.70 -10.13 -3.66
CA ILE A 87 7.47 -10.58 -2.49
C ILE A 87 8.16 -11.90 -2.80
N LYS A 88 9.47 -11.96 -2.55
CA LYS A 88 10.27 -13.17 -2.76
C LYS A 88 9.82 -14.26 -1.77
N PRO A 89 9.68 -15.52 -2.22
CA PRO A 89 9.48 -16.64 -1.31
C PRO A 89 10.57 -16.65 -0.22
N PRO A 90 10.22 -16.83 1.06
CA PRO A 90 11.21 -16.93 2.11
C PRO A 90 11.95 -18.27 2.03
N GLU A 91 13.18 -18.27 2.52
CA GLU A 91 13.92 -19.48 2.79
C GLU A 91 13.34 -20.20 4.03
N SER A 92 13.69 -21.47 4.22
CA SER A 92 13.27 -22.27 5.38
C SER A 92 13.87 -21.80 6.72
N SER A 93 14.59 -20.68 6.76
CA SER A 93 15.14 -20.10 7.98
C SER A 93 14.10 -19.26 8.74
N TYR A 94 14.14 -19.31 10.08
CA TYR A 94 13.24 -18.52 10.92
C TYR A 94 13.30 -17.02 10.59
N LYS A 95 14.51 -16.49 10.35
CA LYS A 95 14.73 -15.08 10.02
C LYS A 95 14.05 -14.70 8.71
N SER A 96 14.23 -15.50 7.65
CA SER A 96 13.61 -15.23 6.34
C SER A 96 12.08 -15.28 6.41
N LEU A 97 11.53 -16.27 7.11
CA LEU A 97 10.09 -16.39 7.35
C LEU A 97 9.53 -15.20 8.12
N ARG A 98 10.26 -14.71 9.12
CA ARG A 98 9.84 -13.55 9.91
C ARG A 98 9.78 -12.28 9.05
N TYR A 99 10.74 -12.05 8.17
CA TYR A 99 10.69 -10.91 7.24
C TYR A 99 9.53 -11.03 6.27
N PHE A 100 9.35 -12.19 5.64
CA PHE A 100 8.21 -12.43 4.76
C PHE A 100 6.87 -12.14 5.44
N VAL A 101 6.67 -12.65 6.67
CA VAL A 101 5.45 -12.40 7.44
C VAL A 101 5.28 -10.90 7.75
N ASN A 102 6.35 -10.20 8.08
CA ASN A 102 6.29 -8.76 8.33
C ASN A 102 5.89 -7.97 7.07
N ASP A 103 6.46 -8.30 5.91
CA ASP A 103 6.16 -7.65 4.64
C ASP A 103 4.71 -7.90 4.22
N VAL A 104 4.24 -9.15 4.29
CA VAL A 104 2.84 -9.52 4.03
C VAL A 104 1.91 -8.78 4.98
N ASN A 105 2.18 -8.78 6.28
CA ASN A 105 1.35 -8.08 7.26
C ASN A 105 1.31 -6.56 7.04
N CYS A 106 2.42 -5.96 6.62
CA CYS A 106 2.46 -4.55 6.28
C CYS A 106 1.50 -4.24 5.12
N ILE A 107 1.58 -5.02 4.03
CA ILE A 107 0.68 -4.86 2.88
C ILE A 107 -0.78 -5.10 3.28
N CYS A 108 -1.06 -6.16 4.04
CA CYS A 108 -2.41 -6.47 4.50
C CYS A 108 -3.03 -5.35 5.35
N ARG A 109 -2.24 -4.68 6.20
CA ARG A 109 -2.72 -3.52 6.97
C ARG A 109 -3.03 -2.34 6.06
N GLN A 110 -2.17 -2.04 5.08
CA GLN A 110 -2.41 -0.96 4.12
C GLN A 110 -3.67 -1.20 3.28
N LEU A 111 -3.90 -2.43 2.84
CA LEU A 111 -5.14 -2.83 2.16
C LEU A 111 -6.37 -2.60 3.04
N LYS A 112 -6.31 -2.95 4.33
CA LYS A 112 -7.41 -2.71 5.28
C LYS A 112 -7.73 -1.22 5.45
N THR A 113 -6.71 -0.36 5.52
CA THR A 113 -6.91 1.10 5.57
C THR A 113 -7.65 1.61 4.34
N LEU A 114 -7.47 0.96 3.18
CA LEU A 114 -8.17 1.25 1.93
C LEU A 114 -9.58 0.64 1.85
N GLY A 115 -10.08 0.01 2.93
CA GLY A 115 -11.37 -0.67 2.95
C GLY A 115 -11.38 -2.04 2.26
N PHE A 116 -10.22 -2.56 1.88
CA PHE A 116 -10.08 -3.90 1.31
C PHE A 116 -9.66 -4.88 2.40
N ASP A 117 -10.53 -5.83 2.77
CA ASP A 117 -10.14 -6.89 3.72
C ASP A 117 -9.37 -8.00 2.99
N PRO A 118 -8.06 -8.18 3.26
CA PRO A 118 -7.31 -9.30 2.72
C PRO A 118 -7.66 -10.63 3.40
N ASN A 119 -8.25 -10.61 4.59
CA ASN A 119 -8.65 -11.84 5.29
C ASN A 119 -9.93 -12.39 4.65
N GLY A 120 -9.94 -13.67 4.26
CA GLY A 120 -11.08 -14.26 3.53
C GLY A 120 -11.11 -13.90 2.05
N ASN A 121 -10.06 -13.26 1.52
CA ASN A 121 -9.86 -13.14 0.09
C ASN A 121 -9.02 -14.32 -0.40
N ASP A 122 -9.69 -15.35 -0.93
CA ASP A 122 -9.05 -16.59 -1.39
C ASP A 122 -7.83 -16.33 -2.29
N SER A 123 -7.92 -15.36 -3.20
CA SER A 123 -6.81 -15.01 -4.08
C SER A 123 -5.56 -14.50 -3.34
N ILE A 124 -5.73 -13.69 -2.29
CA ILE A 124 -4.59 -13.22 -1.47
C ILE A 124 -4.07 -14.35 -0.58
N GLU A 125 -4.96 -15.16 -0.01
CA GLU A 125 -4.57 -16.31 0.80
C GLU A 125 -3.75 -17.32 -0.02
N ASP A 126 -4.17 -17.60 -1.24
CA ASP A 126 -3.48 -18.47 -2.19
C ASP A 126 -2.11 -17.89 -2.57
N MET A 127 -2.03 -16.59 -2.91
CA MET A 127 -0.75 -15.91 -3.20
C MET A 127 0.26 -16.02 -2.04
N ILE A 128 -0.21 -15.90 -0.80
CA ILE A 128 0.65 -16.02 0.38
C ILE A 128 1.06 -17.49 0.57
N TYR A 129 0.10 -18.42 0.45
CA TYR A 129 0.31 -19.85 0.65
C TYR A 129 1.32 -20.43 -0.34
N GLU A 130 1.18 -20.10 -1.63
CA GLU A 130 2.08 -20.55 -2.70
C GLU A 130 3.52 -20.10 -2.49
N LYS A 131 3.74 -18.96 -1.81
CA LYS A 131 5.08 -18.46 -1.49
C LYS A 131 5.75 -19.16 -0.32
N LEU A 132 5.00 -19.84 0.55
CA LEU A 132 5.59 -20.49 1.73
C LEU A 132 6.43 -21.72 1.34
N PRO A 133 7.50 -22.05 2.09
CA PRO A 133 8.25 -23.28 1.87
C PRO A 133 7.36 -24.52 2.01
N VAL A 134 7.62 -25.56 1.22
CA VAL A 134 6.82 -26.80 1.19
C VAL A 134 6.61 -27.43 2.58
N GLY A 135 7.64 -27.38 3.44
CA GLY A 135 7.54 -27.89 4.82
C GLY A 135 6.49 -27.15 5.66
N ILE A 136 6.33 -25.84 5.43
CA ILE A 136 5.34 -25.01 6.11
C ILE A 136 3.97 -25.18 5.47
N GLN A 137 3.89 -25.22 4.14
CA GLN A 137 2.65 -25.52 3.41
C GLN A 137 1.98 -26.80 3.92
N LYS A 138 2.76 -27.89 4.06
CA LYS A 138 2.29 -29.17 4.63
C LYS A 138 1.83 -29.03 6.08
N SER A 139 2.55 -28.25 6.89
CA SER A 139 2.20 -28.02 8.30
C SER A 139 0.90 -27.22 8.45
N VAL A 140 0.64 -26.26 7.55
CA VAL A 140 -0.61 -25.48 7.49
C VAL A 140 -1.78 -26.38 7.09
N ILE A 141 -1.65 -27.19 6.05
CA ILE A 141 -2.68 -28.18 5.65
C ILE A 141 -2.97 -29.13 6.82
N ARG A 142 -1.92 -29.68 7.46
CA ARG A 142 -2.09 -30.60 8.60
C ARG A 142 -2.90 -29.96 9.73
N LYS A 143 -2.62 -28.69 10.06
CA LYS A 143 -3.38 -27.95 11.07
C LYS A 143 -4.82 -27.69 10.64
N LYS A 144 -5.07 -27.22 9.41
CA LYS A 144 -6.43 -27.03 8.87
C LYS A 144 -7.24 -28.33 8.93
N ASN A 145 -6.66 -29.45 8.52
CA ASN A 145 -7.30 -30.77 8.56
C ASN A 145 -7.53 -31.27 9.99
N GLN A 146 -6.61 -31.01 10.93
CA GLN A 146 -6.81 -31.35 12.35
C GLN A 146 -7.95 -30.53 12.97
N SER A 147 -8.01 -29.22 12.71
CA SER A 147 -9.11 -28.36 13.18
C SER A 147 -10.44 -28.78 12.57
N PHE A 148 -10.48 -29.10 11.28
CA PHE A 148 -11.69 -29.59 10.60
C PHE A 148 -12.18 -30.94 11.17
N ASN A 149 -11.26 -31.91 11.34
CA ASN A 149 -11.59 -33.21 11.92
C ASN A 149 -12.01 -33.13 13.40
N PHE A 150 -11.48 -32.15 14.15
CA PHE A 150 -11.88 -31.89 15.53
C PHE A 150 -13.36 -31.47 15.63
N TRP A 151 -13.85 -30.66 14.69
CA TRP A 151 -15.26 -30.25 14.66
C TRP A 151 -16.20 -31.38 14.25
N ILE A 152 -15.78 -32.26 13.34
CA ILE A 152 -16.60 -33.41 12.90
C ILE A 152 -16.76 -34.45 14.01
N LYS A 153 -15.71 -34.74 14.79
CA LYS A 153 -15.77 -35.74 15.87
C LYS A 153 -16.57 -35.31 17.12
N LYS A 154 -17.04 -34.06 17.16
CA LYS A 154 -17.77 -33.49 18.30
C LYS A 154 -19.28 -33.38 18.03
N ARG A 155 -19.76 -34.00 16.95
CA ARG A 155 -21.15 -34.08 16.52
C ARG A 155 -21.59 -35.54 16.52
#